data_AF-A0A0P7E7L8-F1
#
_entry.id   AF-A0A0P7E7L8-F1
#
_cell.length_a   1.000
_cell.length_b   1.000
_cell.length_c   1.000
_cell.angle_alpha   90.00
_cell.angle_beta   90.00
_cell.angle_gamma   90.00
#
_symmetry.space_group_name_H-M   'P 1'
#
loop_
_entity.id
_entity.type
_entity.pdbx_description
1 polymer ?
#
loop_
_entity_poly.entity_id
_entity_poly.type
_entity_poly.pdbx_seq_one_letter_code
_entity_poly.pdbx_strand_id
1 'polypeptide(L)' 'MNHTITNGGRLMKGQLWASMFFTECSRPSNKTLRSWINGGVIEGEFVGNNAEVYVYSNQLPLTNVAAFAKAAQLAELS' A
#
# COMPACT_ATOMS: atom_id res chain seq x y z
N MET A 1 -11.26 -19.71 -17.51
CA MET A 1 -11.67 -18.76 -16.45
C MET A 1 -10.86 -19.13 -15.22
N ASN A 2 -9.76 -18.43 -14.96
CA ASN A 2 -8.91 -18.73 -13.80
C ASN A 2 -9.43 -17.95 -12.61
N HIS A 3 -9.85 -18.68 -11.59
CA HIS A 3 -10.37 -18.15 -10.34
C HIS A 3 -9.25 -17.40 -9.63
N THR A 4 -9.34 -16.07 -9.66
CA THR A 4 -8.50 -15.16 -8.87
C THR A 4 -8.71 -15.51 -7.39
N ILE A 5 -7.62 -15.83 -6.70
CA ILE A 5 -7.61 -15.96 -5.25
C ILE A 5 -7.82 -14.55 -4.68
N THR A 6 -9.07 -14.13 -4.46
CA THR A 6 -9.39 -12.91 -3.72
C THR A 6 -9.26 -13.19 -2.23
N ASN A 7 -8.02 -13.22 -1.72
CA ASN A 7 -7.74 -13.36 -0.28
C ASN A 7 -7.46 -12.02 0.44
N GLY A 8 -7.69 -10.87 -0.20
CA GLY A 8 -7.52 -9.55 0.41
C GLY A 8 -8.81 -9.03 1.05
N GLY A 9 -8.75 -8.36 2.21
CA GLY A 9 -9.91 -7.79 2.91
C GLY A 9 -10.67 -6.73 2.08
N ARG A 10 -11.69 -6.09 2.67
CA ARG A 10 -12.40 -4.99 1.98
C ARG A 10 -11.43 -3.87 1.60
N LEU A 11 -11.53 -3.33 0.38
CA LEU A 11 -10.79 -2.13 0.00
C LEU A 11 -11.23 -0.92 0.84
N MET A 12 -10.26 -0.12 1.26
CA MET A 12 -10.50 1.18 1.91
C MET A 12 -9.59 2.24 1.32
N LYS A 13 -10.00 3.51 1.42
CA LYS A 13 -9.19 4.63 0.91
C LYS A 13 -7.81 4.62 1.55
N GLY A 14 -6.76 4.79 0.74
CA GLY A 14 -5.37 4.71 1.20
C GLY A 14 -5.04 5.67 2.35
N GLN A 15 -5.58 6.89 2.33
CA GLN A 15 -5.42 7.85 3.44
C GLN A 15 -6.14 7.41 4.72
N LEU A 16 -7.28 6.72 4.60
CA LEU A 16 -7.98 6.16 5.76
C LEU A 16 -7.14 5.04 6.38
N TRP A 17 -6.66 4.10 5.55
CA TRP A 17 -5.73 3.05 5.99
C TRP A 17 -4.50 3.65 6.69
N ALA A 18 -3.86 4.64 6.07
CA ALA A 18 -2.68 5.32 6.63
C ALA A 18 -2.99 6.01 7.97
N SER A 19 -4.20 6.55 8.16
CA SER A 19 -4.60 7.17 9.42
C SER A 19 -4.75 6.20 10.59
N MET A 20 -5.02 4.92 10.31
CA MET A 20 -5.20 3.90 11.34
C MET A 20 -3.86 3.42 11.92
N PHE A 21 -2.78 3.53 11.15
CA PHE A 21 -1.50 2.91 11.50
C PHE A 21 -0.33 3.90 11.66
N PHE A 22 -0.46 5.13 11.17
CA PHE A 22 0.59 6.13 11.22
C PHE A 22 0.12 7.38 11.97
N THR A 23 1.03 7.95 12.77
CA THR A 23 0.81 9.27 13.37
C THR A 23 0.76 10.34 12.29
N GLU A 24 0.12 11.47 12.57
CA GLU A 24 -0.10 12.52 11.58
C GLU A 24 1.21 12.99 10.90
N CYS A 25 2.28 13.16 11.67
CA CYS A 25 3.60 13.58 11.16
C CYS A 25 4.34 12.50 10.37
N SER A 26 3.90 11.24 10.40
CA SER A 26 4.51 10.11 9.69
C SER A 26 3.59 9.50 8.62
N ARG A 27 2.43 10.12 8.37
CA ARG A 27 1.42 9.58 7.47
C ARG A 27 1.92 9.63 6.01
N PRO A 28 1.95 8.50 5.30
CA PRO A 28 2.34 8.49 3.90
C PRO A 28 1.34 9.24 3.02
N SER A 29 1.87 10.03 2.08
CA SER A 29 1.08 10.68 1.04
C SER A 29 0.47 9.65 0.07
N ASN A 30 -0.54 10.04 -0.71
CA ASN A 30 -1.07 9.20 -1.79
C ASN A 30 0.00 8.82 -2.84
N LYS A 31 0.98 9.69 -3.09
CA LYS A 31 2.11 9.39 -3.98
C LYS A 31 2.97 8.26 -3.39
N THR A 32 3.25 8.32 -2.10
CA THR A 32 4.00 7.29 -1.37
C THR A 32 3.26 5.95 -1.37
N LEU A 33 1.96 5.96 -1.02
CA LEU A 33 1.13 4.76 -1.03
C LEU A 33 1.05 4.11 -2.42
N ARG A 34 0.95 4.91 -3.49
CA ARG A 34 1.01 4.42 -4.87
C ARG A 34 2.34 3.72 -5.16
N SER A 35 3.45 4.31 -4.75
CA SER A 35 4.78 3.70 -4.90
C SER A 35 4.86 2.37 -4.16
N TRP A 36 4.32 2.29 -2.95
CA TRP A 36 4.28 1.07 -2.16
C TRP A 36 3.45 -0.04 -2.79
N ILE A 37 2.27 0.28 -3.33
CA ILE A 37 1.43 -0.69 -4.05
C ILE A 37 2.14 -1.18 -5.31
N ASN A 38 2.67 -0.26 -6.13
CA ASN A 38 3.41 -0.62 -7.34
C ASN A 38 4.68 -1.45 -7.04
N GLY A 39 5.32 -1.19 -5.90
CA GLY A 39 6.50 -1.91 -5.42
C GLY A 39 6.18 -3.21 -4.68
N GLY A 40 4.91 -3.56 -4.47
CA GLY A 40 4.49 -4.75 -3.73
C GLY A 40 4.76 -4.69 -2.22
N VAL A 41 4.97 -3.50 -1.65
CA VAL A 41 5.17 -3.29 -0.21
C VAL A 41 3.90 -3.54 0.59
N ILE A 42 2.77 -3.13 0.02
CA ILE A 42 1.42 -3.41 0.51
C ILE A 42 0.53 -3.76 -0.68
N GLU A 43 -0.50 -4.54 -0.45
CA GLU A 43 -1.49 -4.84 -1.49
C GLU A 43 -2.59 -3.78 -1.56
N GLY A 44 -2.92 -3.34 -2.77
CA GLY A 44 -3.95 -2.34 -2.99
C GLY A 44 -4.28 -2.19 -4.47
N GLU A 45 -5.25 -1.32 -4.75
CA GLU A 45 -5.77 -1.10 -6.09
C GLU A 45 -5.90 0.40 -6.39
N PHE A 46 -5.91 0.73 -7.68
CA PHE A 46 -6.23 2.07 -8.16
C PHE A 46 -7.62 2.07 -8.78
N VAL A 47 -8.56 2.80 -8.15
CA VAL A 47 -9.98 2.71 -8.49
C VAL A 47 -10.45 4.00 -9.15
N GLY A 48 -11.28 3.87 -10.19
CA GLY A 48 -11.91 4.98 -10.91
C GLY A 48 -10.98 5.74 -11.85
N ASN A 49 -11.54 6.74 -12.54
CA ASN A 49 -10.86 7.48 -13.62
C ASN A 49 -9.66 8.31 -13.13
N ASN A 50 -9.61 8.66 -11.85
CA ASN A 50 -8.51 9.40 -11.24
C ASN A 50 -7.46 8.47 -10.59
N ALA A 51 -7.60 7.15 -10.77
CA ALA A 51 -6.73 6.14 -10.17
C ALA A 51 -6.56 6.34 -8.66
N GLU A 52 -7.67 6.56 -7.93
CA GLU A 52 -7.64 6.79 -6.49
C GLU A 52 -7.01 5.60 -5.77
N VAL A 53 -6.21 5.85 -4.74
CA VAL A 53 -5.48 4.80 -4.03
C VAL A 53 -6.39 4.12 -3.00
N TYR A 54 -6.56 2.81 -3.13
CA TYR A 54 -7.20 1.95 -2.15
C TYR A 54 -6.23 0.87 -1.67
N VAL A 55 -6.30 0.55 -0.38
CA VAL A 55 -5.49 -0.50 0.26
C VAL A 55 -6.44 -1.54 0.84
N TYR A 56 -6.09 -2.83 0.74
CA TYR A 56 -6.91 -3.87 1.36
C TYR A 56 -6.85 -3.77 2.89
N SER A 57 -7.99 -3.86 3.57
CA SER A 57 -8.11 -3.60 5.01
C SER A 57 -7.31 -4.55 5.90
N ASN A 58 -6.91 -5.70 5.39
CA ASN A 58 -6.09 -6.69 6.10
C ASN A 58 -4.58 -6.42 5.98
N GLN A 59 -4.16 -5.43 5.19
CA GLN A 59 -2.77 -5.05 5.09
C GLN A 59 -2.33 -4.34 6.37
N LEU A 60 -1.24 -4.83 6.98
CA LEU A 60 -0.56 -4.13 8.06
C LEU A 60 0.72 -3.50 7.52
N PRO A 61 1.16 -2.35 8.05
CA PRO A 61 2.39 -1.66 7.61
C PRO A 61 3.65 -2.53 7.60
N LEU A 62 3.64 -3.66 8.33
CA LEU A 62 4.77 -4.56 8.54
C LEU A 62 4.59 -5.96 7.92
N THR A 63 3.50 -6.19 7.17
CA THR A 63 3.20 -7.55 6.65
C THR A 63 4.15 -8.02 5.54
N ASN A 64 4.99 -7.16 4.99
CA ASN A 64 5.96 -7.55 3.96
C ASN A 64 7.39 -7.09 4.28
N VAL A 65 8.04 -7.80 5.22
CA VAL A 65 9.42 -7.54 5.69
C VAL A 65 10.43 -7.50 4.52
N ALA A 66 10.19 -8.29 3.48
CA ALA A 66 11.03 -8.33 2.27
C ALA A 66 10.92 -7.03 1.43
N ALA A 67 9.76 -6.36 1.47
CA ALA A 67 9.52 -5.17 0.68
C ALA A 67 10.12 -3.91 1.33
N PHE A 68 10.21 -3.86 2.66
CA PHE A 68 10.97 -2.83 3.37
C PHE A 68 12.47 -2.91 3.07
N ALA A 69 13.04 -4.12 3.06
CA ALA A 69 14.44 -4.33 2.69
C ALA A 69 14.73 -3.83 1.26
N LYS A 70 13.79 -4.02 0.33
CA LYS A 70 13.91 -3.55 -1.06
C LYS A 70 13.71 -2.04 -1.20
N ALA A 71 12.78 -1.45 -0.45
CA ALA A 71 12.57 0.00 -0.44
C ALA A 71 13.76 0.75 0.19
N ALA A 72 14.36 0.20 1.24
CA ALA A 72 15.58 0.74 1.84
C ALA A 72 16.77 0.69 0.87
N GLN A 73 16.98 -0.44 0.18
CA GLN A 73 18.05 -0.55 -0.84
C GLN A 73 17.88 0.46 -1.98
N LEU A 74 16.65 0.77 -2.39
CA LEU A 74 16.39 1.74 -3.46
C LEU A 74 16.59 3.19 -3.00
N ALA A 75 16.44 3.49 -1.71
CA ALA A 75 16.63 4.84 -1.15
C ALA A 75 18.11 5.20 -0.92
N GLU A 76 19.01 4.22 -0.80
CA GLU A 76 20.46 4.45 -0.66
C GLU A 76 21.17 4.68 -2.01
N LEU A 77 20.47 4.47 -3.13
CA LEU A 77 21.00 4.61 -4.49
C LEU A 77 20.59 5.92 -5.21
N SER A 78 19.87 6.82 -4.53
CA SER A 78 19.42 8.13 -5.04
C SER A 78 20.09 9.29 -4.33
#